data_AF-A0A2D8EJC8-F1
#
_entry.id   AF-A0A2D8EJC8-F1
#
_cell.length_a   1.000
_cell.length_b   1.000
_cell.length_c   1.000
_cell.angle_alpha   90.00
_cell.angle_beta   90.00
_cell.angle_gamma   90.00
#
_symmetry.space_group_name_H-M   'P 1'
#
loop_
_entity.id
_entity.type
_entity.pdbx_description
1 polymer ?
#
loop_
_entity_poly.entity_id
_entity_poly.type
_entity_poly.pdbx_seq_one_letter_code
_entity_poly.pdbx_strand_id
1 'polypeptide(L)'
;MMEKKMKRLSLKSFLIGATALMAVATAATPVANAQEDYIERWKAFAKETGLPEHKAWADMLDNDETRKLEKEWKDFRGYTASSLIEDADIPGELKPGLIITKDNLASMPWLSDYLPKFWIDRLNSEWMGVKGIRIVPTNHYYMQKALLDATKKLGKDPFTINEKGELVDRDGKNGVLTKSGLPFLTPKNGDELNWLFNAHGVGTEDLWFNPVLMTGCSSSNKVERSYTGNMWWRKMAGRVGKTPLGNVPGYEGVTEAGSLLLTSPRDVRGLAGVRLRYADADKDDNFKIFIPTLRRTRTLTGTNGQDPIAPSLELTWDEWRSQWTKTDKRKFKYTMVKEGFVLAAPEVGAAYDPYRPDEAHCALTGIVDMELRPVWVYDIDDRTNSYQYSKKRIWVDKELYYTQWVEMYDRRGNLWRTWDDSRWWQPTTGLAMWRSVIIPNVISQRHTILSQTSDWDKVDQMDNSLFDVDKLRDRR
;
A
#
# COMPACT_ATOMS: atom_id res chain seq x y z
N MET A 1 -26.72 40.75 20.49
CA MET A 1 -26.48 42.21 20.51
C MET A 1 -25.20 42.47 19.75
N MET A 2 -25.31 43.18 18.63
CA MET A 2 -24.16 43.72 17.89
C MET A 2 -23.53 44.82 18.73
N GLU A 3 -22.21 44.86 18.83
CA GLU A 3 -21.56 46.15 19.05
C GLU A 3 -20.25 46.29 18.28
N LYS A 4 -20.17 47.46 17.67
CA LYS A 4 -19.29 47.86 16.59
C LYS A 4 -18.68 49.17 17.08
N LYS A 5 -17.35 49.29 17.07
CA LYS A 5 -16.59 50.46 16.60
C LYS A 5 -15.22 50.53 17.28
N MET A 6 -14.20 50.64 16.44
CA MET A 6 -12.93 51.23 16.80
C MET A 6 -12.63 52.30 15.74
N LYS A 7 -12.38 53.55 16.17
CA LYS A 7 -11.89 54.64 15.31
C LYS A 7 -10.77 55.39 16.03
N ARG A 8 -9.64 55.44 15.33
CA ARG A 8 -8.74 56.61 15.11
C ARG A 8 -7.93 57.13 16.31
N LEU A 9 -6.61 56.94 16.27
CA LEU A 9 -5.55 57.81 15.68
C LEU A 9 -5.06 58.88 16.67
N SER A 10 -3.76 58.90 16.98
CA SER A 10 -2.87 60.01 16.58
C SER A 10 -1.41 59.65 16.86
N LEU A 11 -0.50 60.23 16.07
CA LEU A 11 0.95 60.06 16.12
C LEU A 11 1.61 61.45 16.22
N LYS A 12 2.85 61.48 16.72
CA LYS A 12 3.87 62.58 16.81
C LYS A 12 3.97 63.20 18.22
N SER A 13 5.14 63.42 18.85
CA SER A 13 6.55 63.51 18.40
C SER A 13 7.53 63.48 19.61
N PHE A 14 8.75 62.95 19.40
CA PHE A 14 10.11 63.30 19.92
C PHE A 14 10.31 64.05 21.27
N LEU A 15 11.32 63.79 22.14
CA LEU A 15 12.78 63.78 21.88
C LEU A 15 13.57 63.34 23.18
N ILE A 16 14.55 62.44 23.02
CA ILE A 16 15.89 62.26 23.67
C ILE A 16 16.07 62.23 25.20
N GLY A 17 16.64 61.11 25.67
CA GLY A 17 17.45 60.99 26.89
C GLY A 17 18.24 59.68 26.87
N ALA A 18 19.55 59.76 26.70
CA ALA A 18 20.46 58.65 26.46
C ALA A 18 20.88 57.92 27.75
N THR A 19 20.88 56.58 27.71
CA THR A 19 21.77 55.75 28.51
C THR A 19 22.21 54.55 27.67
N ALA A 20 23.51 54.51 27.37
CA ALA A 20 24.15 53.41 26.69
C ALA A 20 24.19 52.18 27.60
N LEU A 21 23.69 51.05 27.11
CA LEU A 21 24.11 49.74 27.54
C LEU A 21 24.40 48.89 26.31
N MET A 22 25.61 48.34 26.29
CA MET A 22 26.24 47.62 25.20
C MET A 22 25.33 46.54 24.61
N ALA A 23 25.16 46.60 23.30
CA ALA A 23 24.63 45.51 22.51
C ALA A 23 25.59 44.32 22.56
N VAL A 24 25.27 43.31 23.35
CA VAL A 24 25.72 41.95 23.06
C VAL A 24 24.74 41.43 22.02
N ALA A 25 25.18 41.41 20.76
CA ALA A 25 24.49 40.69 19.71
C ALA A 25 24.55 39.19 20.06
N THR A 26 23.56 38.69 20.79
CA THR A 26 23.29 37.26 20.80
C THR A 26 22.78 36.91 19.41
N ALA A 27 23.68 36.36 18.60
CA ALA A 27 23.33 35.67 17.38
C ALA A 27 22.13 34.79 17.70
N ALA A 28 20.99 35.06 17.07
CA ALA A 28 19.87 34.16 17.07
C ALA A 28 20.41 32.84 16.51
N THR A 29 20.63 31.86 17.38
CA THR A 29 20.78 30.47 16.99
C THR A 29 19.58 30.17 16.09
N PRO A 30 19.79 29.69 14.86
CA PRO A 30 18.65 29.21 14.09
C PRO A 30 18.03 28.11 14.94
N VAL A 31 16.74 28.25 15.24
CA VAL A 31 15.95 27.12 15.74
C VAL A 31 15.99 26.10 14.62
N ALA A 32 16.97 25.21 14.67
CA ALA A 32 16.95 23.99 13.89
C ALA A 32 15.70 23.26 14.37
N ASN A 33 14.69 23.18 13.51
CA ASN A 33 13.50 22.35 13.73
C ASN A 33 14.00 20.95 14.14
N ALA A 34 13.87 20.64 15.42
CA ALA A 34 14.10 19.30 15.94
C ALA A 34 12.91 18.43 15.51
N GLN A 35 12.84 18.14 14.22
CA GLN A 35 12.10 16.97 13.77
C GLN A 35 12.85 15.78 14.35
N GLU A 36 12.29 15.13 15.37
CA GLU A 36 12.91 13.95 15.97
C GLU A 36 13.13 12.91 14.87
N ASP A 37 14.39 12.53 14.70
CA ASP A 37 14.79 11.48 13.76
C ASP A 37 13.92 10.23 14.02
N TYR A 38 13.13 9.82 13.03
CA TYR A 38 12.25 8.66 13.14
C TYR A 38 13.03 7.37 13.44
N ILE A 39 14.30 7.32 13.04
CA ILE A 39 15.23 6.22 13.34
C ILE A 39 15.52 6.18 14.85
N GLU A 40 15.76 7.34 15.48
CA GLU A 40 15.98 7.43 16.92
C GLU A 40 14.71 7.07 17.71
N ARG A 41 13.52 7.43 17.21
CA ARG A 41 12.25 6.97 17.78
C ARG A 41 12.11 5.45 17.72
N TRP A 42 12.50 4.82 16.60
CA TRP A 42 12.54 3.36 16.50
C TRP A 42 13.57 2.72 17.42
N LYS A 43 14.77 3.29 17.57
CA LYS A 43 15.78 2.79 18.52
C LYS A 43 15.29 2.88 19.97
N ALA A 44 14.70 4.01 20.34
CA ALA A 44 14.12 4.21 21.67
C ALA A 44 12.98 3.21 21.93
N PHE A 45 12.07 3.04 20.96
CA PHE A 45 10.98 2.09 21.03
C PHE A 45 11.47 0.64 21.12
N ALA A 46 12.47 0.26 20.33
CA ALA A 46 13.07 -1.07 20.40
C ALA A 46 13.69 -1.37 21.77
N LYS A 47 14.29 -0.35 22.40
CA LYS A 47 14.80 -0.44 23.78
C LYS A 47 13.67 -0.55 24.80
N GLU A 48 12.58 0.20 24.62
CA GLU A 48 11.41 0.18 25.50
C GLU A 48 10.69 -1.18 25.46
N THR A 49 10.45 -1.72 24.27
CA THR A 49 9.74 -3.00 24.14
C THR A 49 10.62 -4.20 24.47
N GLY A 50 11.94 -4.08 24.29
CA GLY A 50 12.88 -5.19 24.46
C GLY A 50 12.69 -6.34 23.47
N LEU A 51 11.89 -6.14 22.41
CA LEU A 51 11.57 -7.18 21.44
C LEU A 51 12.68 -7.29 20.38
N PRO A 52 13.24 -8.49 20.13
CA PRO A 52 14.31 -8.69 19.15
C PRO A 52 13.93 -8.20 17.75
N GLU A 53 12.67 -8.38 17.35
CA GLU A 53 12.20 -7.95 16.04
C GLU A 53 12.18 -6.42 15.86
N HIS A 54 11.86 -5.67 16.91
CA HIS A 54 11.88 -4.20 16.86
C HIS A 54 13.31 -3.69 16.80
N LYS A 55 14.23 -4.35 17.52
CA LYS A 55 15.66 -4.05 17.42
C LYS A 55 16.18 -4.33 16.01
N ALA A 56 15.84 -5.48 15.43
CA ALA A 56 16.23 -5.82 14.07
C ALA A 56 15.75 -4.77 13.07
N TRP A 57 14.50 -4.30 13.19
CA TRP A 57 14.00 -3.22 12.33
C TRP A 57 14.75 -1.89 12.53
N ALA A 58 14.96 -1.47 13.78
CA ALA A 58 15.69 -0.23 14.08
C ALA A 58 17.14 -0.27 13.55
N ASP A 59 17.82 -1.41 13.68
CA ASP A 59 19.16 -1.62 13.13
C ASP A 59 19.18 -1.52 11.59
N MET A 60 18.15 -2.02 10.90
CA MET A 60 18.04 -1.95 9.44
C MET A 60 17.85 -0.51 8.93
N LEU A 61 17.24 0.36 9.72
CA LEU A 61 17.06 1.77 9.38
C LEU A 61 18.36 2.58 9.51
N ASP A 62 19.22 2.23 10.47
CA ASP A 62 20.34 3.07 10.89
C ASP A 62 21.59 2.92 10.01
N ASN A 63 21.49 3.42 8.78
CA ASN A 63 22.62 3.50 7.85
C ASN A 63 22.54 4.73 6.92
N ASP A 64 23.67 5.05 6.29
CA ASP A 64 23.81 6.25 5.46
C ASP A 64 22.99 6.17 4.16
N GLU A 65 22.84 4.99 3.58
CA GLU A 65 22.04 4.77 2.37
C GLU A 65 20.56 5.08 2.60
N THR A 66 19.99 4.56 3.70
CA THR A 66 18.62 4.85 4.16
C THR A 66 18.43 6.35 4.36
N ARG A 67 19.31 6.99 5.13
CA ARG A 67 19.23 8.43 5.44
C ARG A 67 19.33 9.29 4.20
N LYS A 68 20.19 8.92 3.25
CA LYS A 68 20.36 9.63 1.98
C LYS A 68 19.09 9.54 1.12
N LEU A 69 18.56 8.34 0.90
CA LEU A 69 17.41 8.16 0.03
C LEU A 69 16.13 8.76 0.64
N GLU A 70 15.95 8.62 1.96
CA GLU A 70 14.90 9.31 2.72
C GLU A 70 14.95 10.81 2.49
N LYS A 71 16.14 11.42 2.68
CA LYS A 71 16.32 12.86 2.50
C LYS A 71 16.00 13.29 1.08
N GLU A 72 16.45 12.55 0.06
CA GLU A 72 16.19 12.92 -1.33
C GLU A 72 14.70 12.88 -1.70
N TRP A 73 13.94 11.95 -1.11
CA TRP A 73 12.49 11.90 -1.26
C TRP A 73 11.78 12.99 -0.46
N LYS A 74 12.20 13.21 0.79
CA LYS A 74 11.70 14.30 1.64
C LYS A 74 11.88 15.65 0.95
N ASP A 75 13.07 15.95 0.46
CA ASP A 75 13.38 17.22 -0.22
C ASP A 75 12.53 17.40 -1.49
N PHE A 76 12.23 16.30 -2.19
CA PHE A 76 11.42 16.33 -3.41
C PHE A 76 9.92 16.47 -3.11
N ARG A 77 9.42 15.75 -2.12
CA ARG A 77 8.01 15.69 -1.75
C ARG A 77 7.59 16.89 -0.90
N GLY A 78 8.51 17.43 -0.11
CA GLY A 78 8.30 18.56 0.81
C GLY A 78 7.74 18.18 2.18
N TYR A 79 7.52 16.89 2.45
CA TYR A 79 7.02 16.39 3.75
C TYR A 79 7.48 14.96 4.01
N THR A 80 7.41 14.56 5.29
CA THR A 80 7.45 13.15 5.72
C THR A 80 6.15 12.79 6.44
N ALA A 81 5.91 11.51 6.70
CA ALA A 81 4.76 11.12 7.51
C ALA A 81 4.81 11.71 8.92
N SER A 82 6.01 11.74 9.53
CA SER A 82 6.17 12.35 10.86
C SER A 82 5.86 13.83 10.87
N SER A 83 6.30 14.61 9.87
CA SER A 83 5.98 16.05 9.84
C SER A 83 4.47 16.28 9.71
N LEU A 84 3.77 15.47 8.92
CA LEU A 84 2.32 15.56 8.81
C LEU A 84 1.59 15.19 10.09
N ILE A 85 2.11 14.24 10.86
CA ILE A 85 1.56 13.84 12.17
C ILE A 85 1.82 14.93 13.22
N GLU A 86 3.03 15.49 13.25
CA GLU A 86 3.44 16.57 14.16
C GLU A 86 2.61 17.85 13.96
N ASP A 87 2.21 18.14 12.71
CA ASP A 87 1.37 19.30 12.36
C ASP A 87 -0.14 19.07 12.63
N ALA A 88 -0.55 17.84 12.96
CA ALA A 88 -1.95 17.48 13.10
C ALA A 88 -2.43 17.50 14.56
N ASP A 89 -3.70 17.87 14.75
CA ASP A 89 -4.39 17.76 16.05
C ASP A 89 -4.90 16.32 16.24
N ILE A 90 -4.00 15.43 16.66
CA ILE A 90 -4.31 14.03 16.98
C ILE A 90 -4.41 13.81 18.49
N PRO A 91 -5.17 12.82 18.97
CA PRO A 91 -5.23 12.47 20.39
C PRO A 91 -3.84 12.23 20.97
N GLY A 92 -3.50 12.89 22.09
CA GLY A 92 -2.16 12.80 22.69
C GLY A 92 -1.81 11.40 23.21
N GLU A 93 -2.82 10.55 23.43
CA GLU A 93 -2.65 9.15 23.77
C GLU A 93 -2.26 8.28 22.57
N LEU A 94 -2.55 8.71 21.33
CA LEU A 94 -2.23 7.98 20.10
C LEU A 94 -0.75 8.14 19.75
N LYS A 95 0.09 7.39 20.45
CA LYS A 95 1.56 7.43 20.28
C LYS A 95 2.17 6.04 20.35
N PRO A 96 3.40 5.86 19.83
CA PRO A 96 4.12 4.60 19.94
C PRO A 96 4.19 4.10 21.40
N GLY A 97 4.02 2.80 21.58
CA GLY A 97 3.95 2.16 22.90
C GLY A 97 2.54 1.94 23.43
N LEU A 98 1.52 2.66 22.91
CA LEU A 98 0.12 2.38 23.24
C LEU A 98 -0.24 0.95 22.82
N ILE A 99 -0.76 0.15 23.75
CA ILE A 99 -1.33 -1.17 23.47
C ILE A 99 -2.83 -1.09 23.70
N ILE A 100 -3.60 -1.24 22.64
CA ILE A 100 -5.05 -1.25 22.63
C ILE A 100 -5.52 -2.69 22.83
N THR A 101 -6.33 -2.91 23.85
CA THR A 101 -6.91 -4.22 24.18
C THR A 101 -8.41 -4.07 24.42
N LYS A 102 -9.10 -5.18 24.64
CA LYS A 102 -10.50 -5.18 25.08
C LYS A 102 -10.72 -4.32 26.34
N ASP A 103 -9.75 -4.32 27.26
CA ASP A 103 -9.91 -3.74 28.59
C ASP A 103 -9.87 -2.21 28.59
N ASN A 104 -9.11 -1.60 27.66
CA ASN A 104 -9.00 -0.15 27.56
C ASN A 104 -9.75 0.46 26.37
N LEU A 105 -10.32 -0.35 25.47
CA LEU A 105 -11.01 0.15 24.27
C LEU A 105 -12.09 1.20 24.60
N ALA A 106 -12.87 0.97 25.67
CA ALA A 106 -13.96 1.86 26.06
C ALA A 106 -13.49 3.27 26.48
N SER A 107 -12.22 3.44 26.88
CA SER A 107 -11.66 4.75 27.23
C SER A 107 -11.16 5.53 26.01
N MET A 108 -11.22 4.96 24.81
CA MET A 108 -10.70 5.57 23.57
C MET A 108 -11.80 5.71 22.50
N PRO A 109 -12.88 6.49 22.75
CA PRO A 109 -13.95 6.68 21.77
C PRO A 109 -13.48 7.34 20.46
N TRP A 110 -12.37 8.07 20.50
CA TRP A 110 -11.71 8.67 19.34
C TRP A 110 -11.10 7.64 18.37
N LEU A 111 -10.91 6.38 18.80
CA LEU A 111 -10.17 5.38 18.03
C LEU A 111 -10.84 5.05 16.69
N SER A 112 -12.16 5.15 16.58
CA SER A 112 -12.90 4.88 15.34
C SER A 112 -12.56 5.82 14.19
N ASP A 113 -11.95 6.97 14.48
CA ASP A 113 -11.52 7.91 13.45
C ASP A 113 -10.21 7.49 12.77
N TYR A 114 -9.44 6.62 13.43
CA TYR A 114 -8.08 6.21 13.02
C TYR A 114 -7.97 4.71 12.74
N LEU A 115 -8.65 3.86 13.52
CA LEU A 115 -8.58 2.41 13.37
C LEU A 115 -9.81 1.89 12.60
N PRO A 116 -9.62 1.13 11.51
CA PRO A 116 -10.74 0.53 10.80
C PRO A 116 -11.64 -0.29 11.73
N LYS A 117 -12.96 -0.17 11.53
CA LYS A 117 -13.96 -0.85 12.38
C LYS A 117 -13.70 -2.35 12.50
N PHE A 118 -13.25 -2.97 11.41
CA PHE A 118 -12.85 -4.38 11.40
C PHE A 118 -11.93 -4.73 12.57
N TRP A 119 -10.84 -3.97 12.75
CA TRP A 119 -9.84 -4.20 13.79
C TRP A 119 -10.36 -3.91 15.19
N ILE A 120 -11.19 -2.87 15.35
CA ILE A 120 -11.90 -2.60 16.62
C ILE A 120 -12.75 -3.80 17.02
N ASP A 121 -13.50 -4.37 16.07
CA ASP A 121 -14.35 -5.52 16.32
C ASP A 121 -13.55 -6.78 16.68
N ARG A 122 -12.31 -6.92 16.15
CA ARG A 122 -11.44 -8.07 16.48
C ARG A 122 -11.01 -8.08 17.94
N LEU A 123 -10.80 -6.91 18.56
CA LEU A 123 -10.43 -6.83 19.99
C LEU A 123 -11.49 -7.42 20.93
N ASN A 124 -12.74 -7.55 20.48
CA ASN A 124 -13.84 -8.14 21.25
C ASN A 124 -14.30 -9.50 20.71
N SER A 125 -13.51 -10.15 19.86
CA SER A 125 -13.91 -11.36 19.14
C SER A 125 -12.80 -12.41 19.14
N GLU A 126 -13.17 -13.68 19.27
CA GLU A 126 -12.24 -14.80 19.08
C GLU A 126 -11.85 -14.99 17.61
N TRP A 127 -12.64 -14.46 16.66
CA TRP A 127 -12.35 -14.61 15.23
C TRP A 127 -11.06 -13.85 14.87
N MET A 128 -10.10 -14.59 14.30
CA MET A 128 -8.70 -14.26 14.01
C MET A 128 -7.74 -14.15 15.21
N GLY A 129 -8.19 -14.35 16.45
CA GLY A 129 -7.30 -14.51 17.61
C GLY A 129 -6.53 -13.25 18.06
N VAL A 130 -6.98 -12.06 17.64
CA VAL A 130 -6.33 -10.78 18.00
C VAL A 130 -6.50 -10.49 19.48
N LYS A 131 -5.40 -10.39 20.22
CA LYS A 131 -5.40 -10.08 21.67
C LYS A 131 -5.15 -8.60 21.97
N GLY A 132 -4.55 -7.88 21.04
CA GLY A 132 -4.30 -6.45 21.16
C GLY A 132 -3.69 -5.88 19.89
N ILE A 133 -3.65 -4.55 19.83
CA ILE A 133 -3.00 -3.78 18.77
C ILE A 133 -2.00 -2.87 19.44
N ARG A 134 -0.72 -2.97 19.08
CA ARG A 134 0.33 -2.08 19.56
C ARG A 134 0.65 -1.04 18.53
N ILE A 135 0.68 0.22 18.96
CA ILE A 135 1.08 1.33 18.13
C ILE A 135 2.62 1.38 18.12
N VAL A 136 3.21 1.34 16.93
CA VAL A 136 4.66 1.44 16.72
C VAL A 136 5.03 2.81 16.12
N PRO A 137 6.31 3.22 16.14
CA PRO A 137 6.74 4.45 15.52
C PRO A 137 6.44 4.48 14.02
N THR A 138 5.99 5.62 13.53
CA THR A 138 5.76 5.85 12.11
C THR A 138 7.08 5.81 11.34
N ASN A 139 7.12 5.01 10.27
CA ASN A 139 8.25 4.96 9.34
C ASN A 139 8.22 6.14 8.35
N HIS A 140 9.37 6.45 7.73
CA HIS A 140 9.41 7.33 6.55
C HIS A 140 9.55 6.47 5.30
N TYR A 141 8.51 6.46 4.46
CA TYR A 141 8.48 5.61 3.29
C TYR A 141 8.85 6.31 2.00
N TYR A 142 9.45 5.53 1.11
CA TYR A 142 9.90 5.96 -0.20
C TYR A 142 10.14 4.76 -1.11
N MET A 143 10.34 5.05 -2.40
CA MET A 143 10.61 4.05 -3.41
C MET A 143 12.05 4.19 -3.94
N GLN A 144 12.43 3.24 -4.80
CA GLN A 144 13.70 3.23 -5.50
C GLN A 144 14.11 4.58 -6.12
N LYS A 145 15.40 4.90 -5.95
CA LYS A 145 16.06 6.12 -6.48
C LYS A 145 15.81 6.33 -7.98
N ALA A 146 15.83 5.27 -8.77
CA ALA A 146 15.54 5.36 -10.21
C ALA A 146 14.12 5.89 -10.51
N LEU A 147 13.14 5.54 -9.68
CA LEU A 147 11.77 6.04 -9.80
C LEU A 147 11.68 7.50 -9.36
N LEU A 148 12.40 7.90 -8.31
CA LEU A 148 12.52 9.31 -7.91
C LEU A 148 13.07 10.16 -9.07
N ASP A 149 14.15 9.70 -9.69
CA ASP A 149 14.80 10.42 -10.79
C ASP A 149 13.91 10.49 -12.04
N ALA A 150 13.21 9.40 -12.37
CA ALA A 150 12.23 9.40 -13.46
C ALA A 150 11.07 10.38 -13.17
N THR A 151 10.58 10.40 -11.93
CA THR A 151 9.50 11.29 -11.52
C THR A 151 9.93 12.76 -11.56
N LYS A 152 11.15 13.08 -11.12
CA LYS A 152 11.75 14.44 -11.26
C LYS A 152 11.83 14.87 -12.73
N LYS A 153 12.21 13.95 -13.63
CA LYS A 153 12.34 14.21 -15.08
C LYS A 153 11.01 14.46 -15.78
N LEU A 154 9.88 13.98 -15.25
CA LEU A 154 8.56 14.24 -15.83
C LEU A 154 8.25 15.74 -15.92
N GLY A 155 8.76 16.53 -14.96
CA GLY A 155 8.49 17.96 -14.88
C GLY A 155 7.03 18.26 -14.51
N LYS A 156 6.60 19.49 -14.82
CA LYS A 156 5.26 19.98 -14.46
C LYS A 156 4.20 19.48 -15.44
N ASP A 157 3.08 18.98 -14.89
CA ASP A 157 1.89 18.54 -15.63
C ASP A 157 2.22 17.66 -16.85
N PRO A 158 2.87 16.50 -16.63
CA PRO A 158 3.27 15.58 -17.70
C PRO A 158 2.10 14.80 -18.32
N PHE A 159 0.99 14.71 -17.61
CA PHE A 159 -0.14 13.85 -17.94
C PHE A 159 -1.48 14.56 -17.77
N THR A 160 -2.48 14.08 -18.51
CA THR A 160 -3.91 14.34 -18.27
C THR A 160 -4.67 13.02 -18.24
N ILE A 161 -5.96 13.06 -17.91
CA ILE A 161 -6.82 11.88 -17.88
C ILE A 161 -7.92 12.09 -18.92
N ASN A 162 -8.04 11.17 -19.88
CA ASN A 162 -9.03 11.28 -20.95
C ASN A 162 -10.44 10.82 -20.48
N GLU A 163 -11.43 10.86 -21.38
CA GLU A 163 -12.82 10.51 -21.08
C GLU A 163 -13.02 9.05 -20.65
N LYS A 164 -12.18 8.13 -21.16
CA LYS A 164 -12.16 6.72 -20.73
C LYS A 164 -11.55 6.55 -19.33
N GLY A 165 -10.86 7.57 -18.82
CA GLY A 165 -10.12 7.49 -17.58
C GLY A 165 -8.67 7.04 -17.76
N GLU A 166 -8.13 7.04 -18.96
CA GLU A 166 -6.74 6.66 -19.22
C GLU A 166 -5.78 7.81 -18.91
N LEU A 167 -4.62 7.49 -18.33
CA LEU A 167 -3.51 8.42 -18.25
C LEU A 167 -2.95 8.65 -19.65
N VAL A 168 -2.95 9.90 -20.12
CA VAL A 168 -2.41 10.27 -21.43
C VAL A 168 -1.33 11.33 -21.29
N ASP A 169 -0.30 11.25 -22.13
CA ASP A 169 0.72 12.29 -22.23
C ASP A 169 0.24 13.48 -23.08
N ARG A 170 1.13 14.47 -23.27
CA ARG A 170 0.84 15.69 -24.03
C ARG A 170 0.56 15.45 -25.52
N ASP A 171 0.99 14.31 -26.06
CA ASP A 171 0.75 13.92 -27.45
C ASP A 171 -0.53 13.09 -27.58
N GLY A 172 -1.30 12.93 -26.50
CA GLY A 172 -2.51 12.11 -26.46
C GLY A 172 -2.24 10.60 -26.48
N LYS A 173 -0.98 10.17 -26.29
CA LYS A 173 -0.62 8.75 -26.22
C LYS A 173 -0.77 8.24 -24.79
N ASN A 174 -0.90 6.92 -24.65
CA ASN A 174 -1.02 6.30 -23.33
C ASN A 174 0.23 6.56 -22.48
N GLY A 175 0.06 7.30 -21.38
CA GLY A 175 1.14 7.89 -20.60
C GLY A 175 2.02 6.86 -19.90
N VAL A 176 1.46 5.71 -19.49
CA VAL A 176 2.24 4.64 -18.85
C VAL A 176 3.09 3.84 -19.85
N LEU A 177 2.79 3.93 -21.15
CA LEU A 177 3.57 3.32 -22.22
C LEU A 177 4.67 4.24 -22.75
N THR A 178 4.52 5.56 -22.59
CA THR A 178 5.42 6.56 -23.19
C THR A 178 6.35 7.23 -22.18
N LYS A 179 6.01 7.23 -20.90
CA LYS A 179 6.77 7.90 -19.85
C LYS A 179 6.89 7.00 -18.61
N SER A 180 7.95 7.24 -17.85
CA SER A 180 8.20 6.59 -16.57
C SER A 180 8.17 7.61 -15.44
N GLY A 181 7.81 7.16 -14.24
CA GLY A 181 7.65 8.03 -13.06
C GLY A 181 6.23 8.02 -12.53
N LEU A 182 6.02 8.71 -11.41
CA LEU A 182 4.72 8.79 -10.75
C LEU A 182 3.93 10.02 -11.23
N PRO A 183 2.68 9.86 -11.66
CA PRO A 183 1.79 10.97 -11.97
C PRO A 183 1.16 11.52 -10.67
N PHE A 184 0.78 12.80 -10.68
CA PHE A 184 -0.11 13.40 -9.67
C PHE A 184 0.28 13.16 -8.19
N LEU A 185 1.54 13.40 -7.80
CA LEU A 185 2.01 13.21 -6.42
C LEU A 185 1.20 13.95 -5.34
N THR A 186 0.50 15.01 -5.73
CA THR A 186 -0.49 15.72 -4.90
C THR A 186 -1.84 15.65 -5.62
N PRO A 187 -2.52 14.51 -5.58
CA PRO A 187 -3.72 14.28 -6.38
C PRO A 187 -4.84 15.20 -5.91
N LYS A 188 -5.57 15.79 -6.85
CA LYS A 188 -6.65 16.76 -6.56
C LYS A 188 -8.05 16.13 -6.53
N ASN A 189 -8.17 14.92 -7.04
CA ASN A 189 -9.44 14.21 -7.17
C ASN A 189 -9.21 12.68 -7.21
N GLY A 190 -10.29 11.91 -7.22
CA GLY A 190 -10.23 10.45 -7.19
C GLY A 190 -9.59 9.83 -8.44
N ASP A 191 -9.70 10.47 -9.61
CA ASP A 191 -9.11 9.95 -10.85
C ASP A 191 -7.57 10.06 -10.79
N GLU A 192 -7.07 11.21 -10.35
CA GLU A 192 -5.63 11.45 -10.14
C GLU A 192 -5.05 10.50 -9.09
N LEU A 193 -5.75 10.32 -7.97
CA LEU A 193 -5.31 9.40 -6.91
C LEU A 193 -5.30 7.94 -7.38
N ASN A 194 -6.32 7.51 -8.14
CA ASN A 194 -6.35 6.18 -8.73
C ASN A 194 -5.15 5.96 -9.66
N TRP A 195 -4.74 6.97 -10.45
CA TRP A 195 -3.55 6.84 -11.29
C TRP A 195 -2.23 6.88 -10.53
N LEU A 196 -2.13 7.68 -9.47
CA LEU A 196 -0.96 7.64 -8.58
C LEU A 196 -0.79 6.24 -7.97
N PHE A 197 -1.86 5.65 -7.43
CA PHE A 197 -1.88 4.28 -6.91
C PHE A 197 -1.52 3.24 -7.97
N ASN A 198 -2.12 3.33 -9.16
CA ASN A 198 -1.82 2.38 -10.25
C ASN A 198 -0.38 2.51 -10.77
N ALA A 199 0.18 3.72 -10.79
CA ALA A 199 1.56 3.95 -11.24
C ALA A 199 2.60 3.47 -10.23
N HIS A 200 2.30 3.50 -8.92
CA HIS A 200 3.08 2.78 -7.91
C HIS A 200 3.11 1.28 -8.22
N GLY A 201 1.97 0.71 -8.64
CA GLY A 201 1.86 -0.72 -8.94
C GLY A 201 2.12 -1.56 -7.70
N VAL A 202 3.14 -2.42 -7.75
CA VAL A 202 3.54 -3.30 -6.63
C VAL A 202 4.70 -2.73 -5.79
N GLY A 203 5.14 -1.50 -6.07
CA GLY A 203 6.26 -0.83 -5.37
C GLY A 203 7.65 -1.24 -5.84
N THR A 204 7.73 -2.28 -6.68
CA THR A 204 8.93 -2.75 -7.38
C THR A 204 8.58 -3.04 -8.85
N GLU A 205 9.60 -3.25 -9.69
CA GLU A 205 9.40 -3.58 -11.10
C GLU A 205 9.30 -5.08 -11.36
N ASP A 206 9.96 -5.89 -10.54
CA ASP A 206 9.94 -7.35 -10.61
C ASP A 206 9.70 -7.90 -9.20
N LEU A 207 8.85 -8.92 -9.10
CA LEU A 207 8.51 -9.61 -7.85
C LEU A 207 8.64 -11.11 -8.04
N TRP A 208 9.23 -11.78 -7.06
CA TRP A 208 9.39 -13.22 -7.07
C TRP A 208 9.05 -13.80 -5.70
N PHE A 209 8.00 -14.62 -5.64
CA PHE A 209 7.64 -15.36 -4.44
C PHE A 209 7.87 -16.85 -4.61
N ASN A 210 8.59 -17.41 -3.64
CA ASN A 210 8.91 -18.81 -3.58
C ASN A 210 9.09 -19.26 -2.12
N PRO A 211 8.02 -19.73 -1.45
CA PRO A 211 6.64 -19.85 -1.92
C PRO A 211 5.77 -18.62 -1.65
N VAL A 212 4.57 -18.62 -2.24
CA VAL A 212 3.36 -18.00 -1.68
C VAL A 212 2.50 -19.11 -1.05
N LEU A 213 2.19 -18.96 0.24
CA LEU A 213 1.20 -19.77 0.95
C LEU A 213 -0.12 -19.01 0.98
N MET A 214 -1.23 -19.66 0.62
CA MET A 214 -2.57 -19.08 0.66
C MET A 214 -3.47 -20.03 1.46
N THR A 215 -3.88 -19.61 2.65
CA THR A 215 -4.69 -20.44 3.56
C THR A 215 -6.08 -19.84 3.72
N GLY A 216 -7.10 -20.61 3.33
CA GLY A 216 -8.51 -20.30 3.54
C GLY A 216 -9.03 -20.90 4.84
N CYS A 217 -9.73 -20.09 5.62
CA CYS A 217 -10.14 -20.36 6.99
C CYS A 217 -11.64 -20.18 7.18
N SER A 218 -12.20 -21.03 8.04
CA SER A 218 -13.59 -20.95 8.49
C SER A 218 -13.79 -19.86 9.56
N SER A 219 -15.04 -19.58 9.90
CA SER A 219 -15.45 -18.69 11.00
C SER A 219 -14.96 -19.09 12.38
N SER A 220 -14.50 -20.33 12.54
CA SER A 220 -13.94 -20.85 13.79
C SER A 220 -12.41 -20.85 13.83
N ASN A 221 -11.75 -20.10 12.93
CA ASN A 221 -10.29 -20.08 12.75
C ASN A 221 -9.68 -21.46 12.45
N LYS A 222 -10.46 -22.35 11.83
CA LYS A 222 -9.96 -23.65 11.37
C LYS A 222 -9.62 -23.57 9.90
N VAL A 223 -8.44 -24.09 9.55
CA VAL A 223 -8.01 -24.26 8.16
C VAL A 223 -9.03 -25.13 7.44
N GLU A 224 -9.65 -24.57 6.41
CA GLU A 224 -10.46 -25.35 5.47
C GLU A 224 -9.56 -25.92 4.37
N ARG A 225 -8.64 -25.08 3.87
CA ARG A 225 -7.71 -25.48 2.80
C ARG A 225 -6.52 -24.53 2.68
N SER A 226 -5.35 -25.09 2.40
CA SER A 226 -4.13 -24.33 2.11
C SER A 226 -3.58 -24.68 0.74
N TYR A 227 -3.00 -23.68 0.08
CA TYR A 227 -2.37 -23.78 -1.23
C TYR A 227 -0.95 -23.24 -1.15
N THR A 228 -0.02 -23.93 -1.80
CA THR A 228 1.35 -23.44 -1.97
C THR A 228 1.59 -23.23 -3.45
N GLY A 229 2.26 -22.14 -3.80
CA GLY A 229 2.64 -21.87 -5.18
C GLY A 229 3.82 -20.94 -5.30
N ASN A 230 4.14 -20.63 -6.54
CA ASN A 230 5.06 -19.57 -6.91
C ASN A 230 4.27 -18.45 -7.58
N MET A 231 4.64 -17.21 -7.29
CA MET A 231 4.03 -16.05 -7.92
C MET A 231 5.10 -15.11 -8.43
N TRP A 232 4.89 -14.59 -9.64
CA TRP A 232 5.75 -13.62 -10.27
C TRP A 232 4.94 -12.42 -10.72
N TRP A 233 5.57 -11.25 -10.64
CA TRP A 233 5.03 -10.03 -11.22
C TRP A 233 6.14 -9.29 -11.94
N ARG A 234 5.79 -8.64 -13.05
CA ARG A 234 6.68 -7.74 -13.78
C ARG A 234 5.91 -6.54 -14.31
N LYS A 235 6.44 -5.36 -14.04
CA LYS A 235 6.10 -4.13 -14.75
C LYS A 235 6.61 -4.28 -16.19
N MET A 236 5.72 -4.16 -17.17
CA MET A 236 6.04 -4.36 -18.59
C MET A 236 6.30 -3.05 -19.34
N ALA A 237 5.84 -1.92 -18.81
CA ALA A 237 6.04 -0.60 -19.40
C ALA A 237 6.59 0.41 -18.40
N GLY A 238 7.38 1.38 -18.89
CA GLY A 238 7.89 2.48 -18.07
C GLY A 238 8.85 2.04 -16.95
N ARG A 239 9.68 1.01 -17.21
CA ARG A 239 10.71 0.51 -16.30
C ARG A 239 11.90 1.47 -16.23
N VAL A 240 12.48 1.63 -15.05
CA VAL A 240 13.54 2.59 -14.72
C VAL A 240 14.60 2.01 -13.80
N GLY A 241 14.25 1.04 -12.94
CA GLY A 241 15.16 0.46 -11.96
C GLY A 241 15.86 -0.80 -12.47
N LYS A 242 15.23 -1.54 -13.38
CA LYS A 242 15.69 -2.87 -13.78
C LYS A 242 15.49 -3.14 -15.26
N THR A 243 16.46 -3.84 -15.86
CA THR A 243 16.45 -4.14 -17.29
C THR A 243 15.38 -5.17 -17.67
N PRO A 244 14.85 -5.10 -18.91
CA PRO A 244 15.05 -4.03 -19.90
C PRO A 244 14.41 -2.70 -19.43
N LEU A 245 15.13 -1.58 -19.60
CA LEU A 245 14.62 -0.25 -19.26
C LEU A 245 13.55 0.19 -20.27
N GLY A 246 12.60 1.01 -19.84
CA GLY A 246 11.45 1.41 -20.65
C GLY A 246 10.43 0.27 -20.76
N ASN A 247 10.09 -0.10 -21.99
CA ASN A 247 9.09 -1.14 -22.25
C ASN A 247 9.78 -2.48 -22.55
N VAL A 248 9.22 -3.56 -22.01
CA VAL A 248 9.73 -4.91 -22.23
C VAL A 248 9.44 -5.34 -23.68
N PRO A 249 10.46 -5.73 -24.49
CA PRO A 249 10.24 -6.16 -25.87
C PRO A 249 9.29 -7.36 -25.98
N GLY A 250 8.37 -7.33 -26.93
CA GLY A 250 7.37 -8.39 -27.16
C GLY A 250 6.12 -8.29 -26.27
N TYR A 251 6.00 -7.21 -25.49
CA TYR A 251 4.86 -6.92 -24.61
C TYR A 251 4.24 -5.56 -24.94
N GLU A 252 4.19 -5.19 -26.22
CA GLU A 252 3.70 -3.90 -26.68
C GLU A 252 2.25 -3.66 -26.21
N GLY A 253 2.04 -2.51 -25.56
CA GLY A 253 0.75 -2.12 -24.99
C GLY A 253 0.41 -2.75 -23.64
N VAL A 254 1.27 -3.63 -23.09
CA VAL A 254 1.08 -4.25 -21.77
C VAL A 254 1.78 -3.40 -20.71
N THR A 255 1.08 -3.08 -19.63
CA THR A 255 1.63 -2.28 -18.51
C THR A 255 2.27 -3.15 -17.45
N GLU A 256 1.69 -4.32 -17.19
CA GLU A 256 2.12 -5.26 -16.16
C GLU A 256 1.64 -6.68 -16.47
N ALA A 257 2.38 -7.65 -15.96
CA ALA A 257 2.06 -9.06 -16.05
C ALA A 257 2.21 -9.73 -14.69
N GLY A 258 1.26 -10.60 -14.37
CA GLY A 258 1.29 -11.43 -13.16
C GLY A 258 1.10 -12.89 -13.52
N SER A 259 1.77 -13.78 -12.79
CA SER A 259 1.58 -15.22 -12.94
C SER A 259 1.63 -15.96 -11.62
N LEU A 260 0.89 -17.07 -11.56
CA LEU A 260 0.77 -17.95 -10.40
C LEU A 260 0.90 -19.40 -10.87
N LEU A 261 1.74 -20.19 -10.20
CA LEU A 261 1.86 -21.64 -10.39
C LEU A 261 1.63 -22.35 -9.06
N LEU A 262 0.54 -23.11 -8.93
CA LEU A 262 0.27 -23.89 -7.72
C LEU A 262 1.10 -25.17 -7.72
N THR A 263 1.82 -25.41 -6.63
CA THR A 263 2.66 -26.60 -6.42
C THR A 263 2.02 -27.59 -5.43
N SER A 264 1.08 -27.13 -4.60
CA SER A 264 0.34 -27.92 -3.61
C SER A 264 -1.07 -27.35 -3.39
N PRO A 265 -2.08 -28.17 -3.04
CA PRO A 265 -2.08 -29.64 -2.88
C PRO A 265 -2.12 -30.42 -4.21
N ARG A 266 -1.99 -31.76 -4.13
CA ARG A 266 -1.80 -32.67 -5.28
C ARG A 266 -2.85 -32.52 -6.39
N ASP A 267 -4.10 -32.26 -6.03
CA ASP A 267 -5.23 -32.15 -6.96
C ASP A 267 -5.25 -30.85 -7.77
N VAL A 268 -4.53 -29.81 -7.31
CA VAL A 268 -4.38 -28.54 -8.03
C VAL A 268 -2.94 -28.27 -8.49
N ARG A 269 -2.00 -29.16 -8.16
CA ARG A 269 -0.59 -29.04 -8.57
C ARG A 269 -0.47 -28.91 -10.08
N GLY A 270 0.26 -27.88 -10.51
CA GLY A 270 0.47 -27.50 -11.90
C GLY A 270 -0.58 -26.53 -12.45
N LEU A 271 -1.58 -26.11 -11.66
CA LEU A 271 -2.48 -25.04 -12.08
C LEU A 271 -1.65 -23.78 -12.27
N ALA A 272 -1.70 -23.23 -13.48
CA ALA A 272 -0.88 -22.09 -13.88
C ALA A 272 -1.79 -20.98 -14.42
N GLY A 273 -1.74 -19.79 -13.84
CA GLY A 273 -2.46 -18.61 -14.31
C GLY A 273 -1.47 -17.54 -14.78
N VAL A 274 -1.75 -16.89 -15.91
CA VAL A 274 -0.99 -15.75 -16.42
C VAL A 274 -1.95 -14.68 -16.89
N ARG A 275 -1.79 -13.46 -16.40
CA ARG A 275 -2.55 -12.30 -16.84
C ARG A 275 -1.62 -11.20 -17.33
N LEU A 276 -1.87 -10.71 -18.54
CA LEU A 276 -1.24 -9.52 -19.12
C LEU A 276 -2.25 -8.38 -19.13
N ARG A 277 -1.93 -7.28 -18.44
CA ARG A 277 -2.76 -6.07 -18.36
C ARG A 277 -2.42 -5.12 -19.50
N TYR A 278 -3.35 -4.91 -20.42
CA TYR A 278 -3.20 -3.89 -21.45
C TYR A 278 -3.52 -2.50 -20.91
N ALA A 279 -2.80 -1.50 -21.41
CA ALA A 279 -2.95 -0.11 -21.02
C ALA A 279 -4.24 0.53 -21.53
N ASP A 280 -4.73 0.07 -22.68
CA ASP A 280 -5.94 0.54 -23.34
C ASP A 280 -7.18 -0.01 -22.63
N ALA A 281 -8.09 0.89 -22.25
CA ALA A 281 -9.35 0.57 -21.59
C ALA A 281 -10.27 -0.31 -22.46
N ASP A 282 -10.18 -0.22 -23.79
CA ASP A 282 -11.00 -0.96 -24.74
C ASP A 282 -10.43 -2.33 -25.13
N LYS A 283 -9.18 -2.60 -24.77
CA LYS A 283 -8.53 -3.88 -25.05
C LYS A 283 -8.60 -4.77 -23.83
N ASP A 284 -9.33 -5.87 -23.89
CA ASP A 284 -9.40 -6.85 -22.80
C ASP A 284 -8.01 -7.40 -22.41
N ASP A 285 -7.86 -7.74 -21.13
CA ASP A 285 -6.64 -8.39 -20.64
C ASP A 285 -6.46 -9.76 -21.30
N ASN A 286 -5.23 -10.13 -21.61
CA ASN A 286 -4.92 -11.51 -21.98
C ASN A 286 -4.75 -12.31 -20.70
N PHE A 287 -5.82 -12.99 -20.30
CA PHE A 287 -5.85 -13.79 -19.08
C PHE A 287 -6.07 -15.26 -19.42
N LYS A 288 -5.08 -16.10 -19.11
CA LYS A 288 -5.11 -17.55 -19.39
C LYS A 288 -4.82 -18.36 -18.16
N ILE A 289 -5.54 -19.47 -18.00
CA ILE A 289 -5.31 -20.47 -16.96
C ILE A 289 -5.18 -21.85 -17.57
N PHE A 290 -4.11 -22.55 -17.23
CA PHE A 290 -3.95 -23.98 -17.47
C PHE A 290 -4.54 -24.79 -16.32
N ILE A 291 -5.43 -25.73 -16.66
CA ILE A 291 -6.11 -26.60 -15.71
C ILE A 291 -5.53 -28.02 -15.85
N PRO A 292 -4.78 -28.54 -14.86
CA PRO A 292 -4.06 -29.80 -14.96
C PRO A 292 -4.96 -31.02 -15.20
N THR A 293 -6.11 -31.07 -14.53
CA THR A 293 -7.08 -32.18 -14.63
C THR A 293 -7.68 -32.29 -16.03
N LEU A 294 -7.81 -31.17 -16.74
CA LEU A 294 -8.31 -31.13 -18.12
C LEU A 294 -7.18 -31.17 -19.15
N ARG A 295 -5.92 -30.96 -18.72
CA ARG A 295 -4.74 -30.75 -19.58
C ARG A 295 -5.00 -29.70 -20.67
N ARG A 296 -5.70 -28.61 -20.33
CA ARG A 296 -6.09 -27.56 -21.27
C ARG A 296 -5.86 -26.18 -20.70
N THR A 297 -5.43 -25.27 -21.57
CA THR A 297 -5.38 -23.83 -21.33
C THR A 297 -6.73 -23.21 -21.71
N ARG A 298 -7.30 -22.39 -20.82
CA ARG A 298 -8.52 -21.62 -21.06
C ARG A 298 -8.21 -20.13 -20.98
N THR A 299 -8.76 -19.36 -21.90
CA THR A 299 -8.83 -17.90 -21.75
C THR A 299 -9.98 -17.55 -20.82
N LEU A 300 -9.72 -16.67 -19.87
CA LEU A 300 -10.72 -16.06 -19.00
C LEU A 300 -11.10 -14.70 -19.59
N THR A 301 -12.40 -14.43 -19.73
CA THR A 301 -12.90 -13.20 -20.36
C THR A 301 -13.84 -12.44 -19.44
N GLY A 302 -13.94 -11.12 -19.66
CA GLY A 302 -14.90 -10.26 -18.97
C GLY A 302 -14.83 -10.37 -17.44
N THR A 303 -15.92 -10.81 -16.82
CA THR A 303 -16.08 -10.87 -15.36
C THR A 303 -15.29 -11.99 -14.69
N ASN A 304 -14.61 -12.88 -15.43
CA ASN A 304 -13.83 -13.98 -14.83
C ASN A 304 -12.67 -13.52 -13.93
N GLY A 305 -12.25 -12.25 -14.03
CA GLY A 305 -11.32 -11.66 -13.05
C GLY A 305 -11.88 -11.63 -11.62
N GLN A 306 -13.19 -11.76 -11.46
CA GLN A 306 -13.90 -11.73 -10.19
C GLN A 306 -14.13 -13.13 -9.61
N ASP A 307 -13.75 -14.19 -10.33
CA ASP A 307 -13.84 -15.54 -9.80
C ASP A 307 -12.78 -15.75 -8.72
N PRO A 308 -13.10 -16.45 -7.61
CA PRO A 308 -12.10 -16.84 -6.62
C PRO A 308 -10.96 -17.63 -7.28
N ILE A 309 -9.72 -17.38 -6.85
CA ILE A 309 -8.53 -18.02 -7.42
C ILE A 309 -8.57 -19.54 -7.25
N ALA A 310 -9.02 -19.98 -6.08
CA ALA A 310 -9.18 -21.38 -5.75
C ALA A 310 -10.28 -21.55 -4.67
N PRO A 311 -10.84 -22.76 -4.53
CA PRO A 311 -11.78 -23.06 -3.46
C PRO A 311 -11.29 -22.61 -2.08
N SER A 312 -12.22 -22.23 -1.23
CA SER A 312 -11.99 -21.71 0.12
C SER A 312 -11.24 -20.38 0.26
N LEU A 313 -10.65 -19.81 -0.80
CA LEU A 313 -10.01 -18.50 -0.73
C LEU A 313 -11.05 -17.37 -0.85
N GLU A 314 -10.90 -16.33 -0.04
CA GLU A 314 -11.65 -15.06 -0.14
C GLU A 314 -10.96 -14.06 -1.08
N LEU A 315 -10.14 -14.58 -2.01
CA LEU A 315 -9.32 -13.83 -2.95
C LEU A 315 -9.73 -14.14 -4.39
N THR A 316 -9.89 -13.09 -5.19
CA THR A 316 -10.17 -13.13 -6.63
C THR A 316 -8.98 -12.58 -7.43
N TRP A 317 -8.99 -12.78 -8.74
CA TRP A 317 -7.90 -12.34 -9.62
C TRP A 317 -7.81 -10.82 -9.80
N ASP A 318 -8.88 -10.07 -9.54
CA ASP A 318 -8.93 -8.61 -9.62
C ASP A 318 -8.43 -7.91 -8.35
N GLU A 319 -8.10 -8.66 -7.30
CA GLU A 319 -7.69 -8.12 -6.00
C GLU A 319 -6.20 -8.30 -5.72
N TRP A 320 -5.43 -8.90 -6.64
CA TRP A 320 -3.97 -8.84 -6.55
C TRP A 320 -3.53 -7.40 -6.35
N ARG A 321 -2.48 -7.18 -5.53
CA ARG A 321 -2.05 -5.85 -5.08
C ARG A 321 -3.16 -4.97 -4.49
N SER A 322 -4.12 -5.57 -3.78
CA SER A 322 -5.37 -4.99 -3.22
C SER A 322 -6.41 -4.51 -4.24
N GLN A 323 -5.96 -4.05 -5.41
CA GLN A 323 -6.80 -3.53 -6.46
C GLN A 323 -6.06 -3.66 -7.80
N TRP A 324 -6.45 -4.66 -8.59
CA TRP A 324 -5.95 -4.89 -9.94
C TRP A 324 -7.06 -4.87 -11.00
N THR A 325 -8.18 -4.17 -10.78
CA THR A 325 -9.13 -3.91 -11.88
C THR A 325 -8.55 -2.96 -12.91
N LYS A 326 -8.95 -3.10 -14.18
CA LYS A 326 -8.62 -2.13 -15.22
C LYS A 326 -9.29 -0.79 -14.94
N THR A 327 -8.52 0.30 -15.03
CA THR A 327 -9.06 1.65 -14.93
C THR A 327 -9.96 1.94 -16.13
N ASP A 328 -11.22 2.25 -15.88
CA ASP A 328 -12.21 2.62 -16.91
C ASP A 328 -13.32 3.46 -16.26
N LYS A 329 -13.35 4.76 -16.54
CA LYS A 329 -14.35 5.71 -15.99
C LYS A 329 -15.77 5.48 -16.50
N ARG A 330 -15.94 4.69 -17.55
CA ARG A 330 -17.26 4.27 -18.03
C ARG A 330 -17.86 3.20 -17.11
N LYS A 331 -16.99 2.37 -16.51
CA LYS A 331 -17.37 1.28 -15.59
C LYS A 331 -17.32 1.69 -14.12
N PHE A 332 -16.41 2.59 -13.76
CA PHE A 332 -16.18 2.98 -12.37
C PHE A 332 -16.19 4.50 -12.19
N LYS A 333 -16.66 4.97 -11.04
CA LYS A 333 -16.49 6.35 -10.59
C LYS A 333 -15.42 6.38 -9.50
N TYR A 334 -14.43 7.25 -9.66
CA TYR A 334 -13.40 7.49 -8.66
C TYR A 334 -13.68 8.81 -7.94
N THR A 335 -13.90 8.76 -6.62
CA THR A 335 -14.25 9.95 -5.82
C THR A 335 -13.31 10.06 -4.64
N MET A 336 -12.51 11.13 -4.57
CA MET A 336 -11.74 11.43 -3.36
C MET A 336 -12.71 11.84 -2.25
N VAL A 337 -12.65 11.12 -1.13
CA VAL A 337 -13.59 11.24 -0.01
C VAL A 337 -13.04 12.18 1.05
N LYS A 338 -11.79 11.97 1.46
CA LYS A 338 -11.11 12.76 2.49
C LYS A 338 -9.61 12.58 2.44
N GLU A 339 -8.91 13.44 3.15
CA GLU A 339 -7.56 13.19 3.64
C GLU A 339 -7.63 12.96 5.16
N GLY A 340 -6.65 12.27 5.72
CA GLY A 340 -6.59 12.07 7.17
C GLY A 340 -5.49 11.10 7.55
N PHE A 341 -5.74 10.35 8.63
CA PHE A 341 -4.83 9.34 9.15
C PHE A 341 -5.55 8.01 9.32
N VAL A 342 -4.79 6.92 9.23
CA VAL A 342 -5.27 5.56 9.52
C VAL A 342 -4.19 4.79 10.25
N LEU A 343 -4.60 3.94 11.20
CA LEU A 343 -3.76 2.89 11.75
C LEU A 343 -3.78 1.70 10.81
N ALA A 344 -2.61 1.33 10.30
CA ALA A 344 -2.42 0.22 9.37
C ALA A 344 -1.17 -0.57 9.77
N ALA A 345 -1.03 -1.79 9.25
CA ALA A 345 0.16 -2.59 9.53
C ALA A 345 1.42 -1.92 8.95
N PRO A 346 2.52 -1.86 9.71
CA PRO A 346 3.74 -1.26 9.22
C PRO A 346 4.43 -2.17 8.19
N GLU A 347 5.14 -1.56 7.23
CA GLU A 347 5.88 -2.24 6.15
C GLU A 347 7.25 -2.77 6.64
N VAL A 348 7.23 -3.51 7.75
CA VAL A 348 8.42 -4.00 8.50
C VAL A 348 8.79 -5.43 8.13
N GLY A 349 8.17 -5.98 7.08
CA GLY A 349 8.27 -7.38 6.63
C GLY A 349 9.69 -7.88 6.36
N ALA A 350 10.66 -6.97 6.24
CA ALA A 350 12.07 -7.28 6.08
C ALA A 350 12.74 -7.73 7.38
N ALA A 351 12.21 -7.31 8.52
CA ALA A 351 12.67 -7.71 9.85
C ALA A 351 11.70 -8.72 10.50
N TYR A 352 10.38 -8.48 10.41
CA TYR A 352 9.37 -9.34 11.01
C TYR A 352 7.99 -9.14 10.38
N ASP A 353 7.08 -10.09 10.64
CA ASP A 353 5.68 -9.96 10.23
C ASP A 353 4.86 -9.27 11.35
N PRO A 354 4.28 -8.08 11.12
CA PRO A 354 3.55 -7.34 12.15
C PRO A 354 2.24 -8.02 12.57
N TYR A 355 1.70 -8.91 11.73
CA TYR A 355 0.50 -9.67 12.05
C TYR A 355 0.78 -10.90 12.91
N ARG A 356 2.02 -11.42 12.85
CA ARG A 356 2.46 -12.62 13.56
C ARG A 356 1.46 -13.78 13.38
N PRO A 357 1.22 -14.24 12.13
CA PRO A 357 0.30 -15.35 11.88
C PRO A 357 0.76 -16.61 12.63
N ASP A 358 -0.19 -17.44 13.05
CA ASP A 358 0.11 -18.73 13.63
C ASP A 358 0.71 -19.70 12.59
N GLU A 359 1.21 -20.85 13.05
CA GLU A 359 1.83 -21.83 12.16
C GLU A 359 0.88 -22.31 11.06
N ALA A 360 -0.41 -22.43 11.39
CA ALA A 360 -1.45 -22.81 10.45
C ALA A 360 -1.80 -21.70 9.44
N HIS A 361 -1.34 -20.46 9.66
CA HIS A 361 -1.72 -19.27 8.90
C HIS A 361 -3.24 -19.10 8.84
N CYS A 362 -3.88 -19.25 10.00
CA CYS A 362 -5.32 -19.22 10.14
C CYS A 362 -5.81 -18.41 11.35
N ALA A 363 -4.89 -17.98 12.20
CA ALA A 363 -5.12 -16.99 13.24
C ALA A 363 -3.89 -16.08 13.39
N LEU A 364 -4.02 -15.02 14.16
CA LEU A 364 -2.91 -14.16 14.57
C LEU A 364 -2.53 -14.53 16.01
N THR A 365 -1.23 -14.53 16.33
CA THR A 365 -0.73 -15.14 17.58
C THR A 365 -0.85 -14.25 18.82
N GLY A 366 -1.29 -12.99 18.68
CA GLY A 366 -1.54 -12.13 19.84
C GLY A 366 -1.67 -10.66 19.50
N ILE A 367 -0.62 -9.90 19.80
CA ILE A 367 -0.57 -8.45 19.58
C ILE A 367 -0.07 -8.19 18.15
N VAL A 368 -0.89 -7.51 17.36
CA VAL A 368 -0.49 -7.02 16.04
C VAL A 368 0.11 -5.63 16.16
N ASP A 369 1.09 -5.31 15.31
CA ASP A 369 1.65 -3.96 15.25
C ASP A 369 0.93 -3.13 14.20
N MET A 370 0.65 -1.88 14.54
CA MET A 370 0.13 -0.88 13.62
C MET A 370 0.89 0.44 13.79
N GLU A 371 1.02 1.19 12.72
CA GLU A 371 1.55 2.54 12.74
C GLU A 371 0.51 3.53 12.21
N LEU A 372 0.64 4.78 12.65
CA LEU A 372 -0.21 5.86 12.14
C LEU A 372 0.34 6.35 10.81
N ARG A 373 -0.50 6.33 9.77
CA ARG A 373 -0.15 6.73 8.40
C ARG A 373 -1.01 7.88 7.90
N PRO A 374 -0.42 8.95 7.34
CA PRO A 374 -1.18 9.97 6.63
C PRO A 374 -1.62 9.43 5.26
N VAL A 375 -2.89 9.64 4.92
CA VAL A 375 -3.53 9.00 3.78
C VAL A 375 -4.46 9.94 3.02
N TRP A 376 -4.59 9.68 1.72
CA TRP A 376 -5.79 10.04 0.95
C TRP A 376 -6.78 8.88 0.96
N VAL A 377 -8.07 9.18 1.00
CA VAL A 377 -9.13 8.16 0.94
C VAL A 377 -9.99 8.42 -0.28
N TYR A 378 -10.25 7.39 -1.06
CA TYR A 378 -11.17 7.48 -2.20
C TYR A 378 -12.08 6.26 -2.30
N ASP A 379 -13.24 6.51 -2.91
CA ASP A 379 -14.21 5.49 -3.27
C ASP A 379 -14.09 5.16 -4.76
N ILE A 380 -14.26 3.87 -5.08
CA ILE A 380 -14.44 3.33 -6.42
C ILE A 380 -15.85 2.73 -6.48
N ASP A 381 -16.79 3.47 -7.05
CA ASP A 381 -18.18 3.01 -7.22
C ASP A 381 -18.34 2.30 -8.57
N ASP A 382 -18.99 1.14 -8.58
CA ASP A 382 -19.36 0.44 -9.81
C ASP A 382 -20.58 1.10 -10.47
N ARG A 383 -20.42 1.52 -11.74
CA ARG A 383 -21.48 2.11 -12.57
C ARG A 383 -22.26 1.06 -13.37
N THR A 384 -21.72 -0.15 -13.50
CA THR A 384 -22.27 -1.20 -14.37
C THR A 384 -23.35 -2.04 -13.69
N ASN A 385 -23.39 -2.00 -12.35
CA ASN A 385 -24.16 -2.92 -11.54
C ASN A 385 -23.86 -4.41 -11.80
N SER A 386 -22.67 -4.72 -12.34
CA SER A 386 -22.24 -6.09 -12.69
C SER A 386 -20.97 -6.57 -12.00
N TYR A 387 -20.13 -5.66 -11.48
CA TYR A 387 -18.94 -6.01 -10.72
C TYR A 387 -19.24 -6.70 -9.36
N GLN A 388 -18.35 -7.48 -8.78
CA GLN A 388 -18.65 -8.19 -7.53
C GLN A 388 -18.90 -7.21 -6.36
N TYR A 389 -18.23 -6.05 -6.38
CA TYR A 389 -18.38 -5.00 -5.37
C TYR A 389 -19.21 -3.84 -5.91
N SER A 390 -20.14 -3.33 -5.10
CA SER A 390 -20.84 -2.07 -5.41
C SER A 390 -19.91 -0.88 -5.27
N LYS A 391 -19.02 -0.95 -4.28
CA LYS A 391 -18.06 0.10 -3.93
C LYS A 391 -16.83 -0.53 -3.31
N LYS A 392 -15.67 0.07 -3.56
CA LYS A 392 -14.46 -0.12 -2.74
C LYS A 392 -14.05 1.22 -2.14
N ARG A 393 -13.62 1.22 -0.88
CA ARG A 393 -12.98 2.39 -0.25
C ARG A 393 -11.52 2.04 0.04
N ILE A 394 -10.61 2.89 -0.41
CA ILE A 394 -9.18 2.64 -0.36
C ILE A 394 -8.49 3.82 0.32
N TRP A 395 -7.64 3.50 1.30
CA TRP A 395 -6.77 4.44 1.99
C TRP A 395 -5.37 4.32 1.37
N VAL A 396 -4.88 5.38 0.74
CA VAL A 396 -3.60 5.41 0.03
C VAL A 396 -2.60 6.25 0.82
N ASP A 397 -1.45 5.69 1.15
CA ASP A 397 -0.38 6.36 1.89
C ASP A 397 0.18 7.57 1.14
N LYS A 398 0.40 8.67 1.88
CA LYS A 398 0.93 9.91 1.31
C LYS A 398 2.42 9.87 0.96
N GLU A 399 3.17 8.90 1.44
CA GLU A 399 4.58 8.77 1.13
C GLU A 399 4.87 7.66 0.13
N LEU A 400 4.27 6.50 0.38
CA LEU A 400 4.49 5.26 -0.34
C LEU A 400 3.55 5.11 -1.53
N TYR A 401 2.45 5.88 -1.59
CA TYR A 401 1.48 5.88 -2.70
C TYR A 401 0.84 4.51 -2.96
N TYR A 402 0.84 3.66 -1.95
CA TYR A 402 0.25 2.33 -1.95
C TYR A 402 -0.93 2.28 -0.98
N THR A 403 -1.77 1.26 -1.09
CA THR A 403 -2.86 1.07 -0.15
C THR A 403 -2.33 0.81 1.26
N GLN A 404 -3.07 1.24 2.27
CA GLN A 404 -2.86 0.91 3.68
C GLN A 404 -4.06 0.15 4.26
N TRP A 405 -5.23 0.28 3.62
CA TRP A 405 -6.44 -0.45 3.99
C TRP A 405 -7.45 -0.40 2.84
N VAL A 406 -8.20 -1.48 2.64
CA VAL A 406 -9.33 -1.52 1.71
C VAL A 406 -10.57 -2.09 2.35
N GLU A 407 -11.71 -1.47 2.06
CA GLU A 407 -13.04 -1.98 2.34
C GLU A 407 -13.78 -2.26 1.03
N MET A 408 -14.46 -3.40 0.95
CA MET A 408 -15.17 -3.85 -0.24
C MET A 408 -16.62 -4.17 0.13
N TYR A 409 -17.56 -3.53 -0.57
CA TYR A 409 -18.97 -3.52 -0.19
C TYR A 409 -19.83 -4.37 -1.14
N ASP A 410 -20.81 -5.08 -0.58
CA ASP A 410 -21.80 -5.85 -1.35
C ASP A 410 -22.81 -4.94 -2.07
N ARG A 411 -23.70 -5.54 -2.86
CA ARG A 411 -24.76 -4.82 -3.60
C ARG A 411 -25.82 -4.15 -2.74
N ARG A 412 -25.91 -4.51 -1.47
CA ARG A 412 -26.82 -3.91 -0.49
C ARG A 412 -26.15 -2.77 0.29
N GLY A 413 -24.87 -2.52 0.05
CA GLY A 413 -24.08 -1.49 0.72
C GLY A 413 -23.48 -1.95 2.06
N ASN A 414 -23.53 -3.25 2.39
CA ASN A 414 -22.88 -3.77 3.58
C ASN A 414 -21.38 -3.97 3.31
N LEU A 415 -20.54 -3.77 4.33
CA LEU A 415 -19.16 -4.22 4.28
C LEU A 415 -19.15 -5.75 4.06
N TRP A 416 -18.45 -6.21 3.04
CA TRP A 416 -18.36 -7.63 2.69
C TRP A 416 -16.97 -8.18 2.94
N ARG A 417 -15.93 -7.56 2.37
CA ARG A 417 -14.54 -7.97 2.56
C ARG A 417 -13.65 -6.78 2.90
N THR A 418 -12.50 -7.08 3.50
CA THR A 418 -11.44 -6.11 3.70
C THR A 418 -10.12 -6.64 3.17
N TRP A 419 -9.16 -5.76 2.94
CA TRP A 419 -7.78 -6.11 2.62
C TRP A 419 -6.86 -5.31 3.52
N ASP A 420 -5.97 -6.03 4.20
CA ASP A 420 -4.81 -5.47 4.87
C ASP A 420 -3.57 -6.23 4.43
N ASP A 421 -2.45 -5.54 4.32
CA ASP A 421 -1.19 -6.19 4.01
C ASP A 421 -0.02 -5.53 4.72
N SER A 422 1.09 -6.25 4.75
CA SER A 422 2.38 -5.73 5.17
C SER A 422 3.41 -6.23 4.17
N ARG A 423 4.37 -5.38 3.87
CA ARG A 423 5.42 -5.62 2.89
C ARG A 423 6.78 -5.73 3.55
N TRP A 424 7.61 -6.55 2.94
CA TRP A 424 9.05 -6.52 3.02
C TRP A 424 9.58 -5.28 2.29
N TRP A 425 9.45 -4.11 2.90
CA TRP A 425 10.06 -2.88 2.40
C TRP A 425 11.53 -2.80 2.86
N GLN A 426 12.43 -2.50 1.92
CA GLN A 426 13.86 -2.39 2.15
C GLN A 426 14.27 -0.92 2.29
N PRO A 427 14.68 -0.44 3.48
CA PRO A 427 15.04 0.96 3.68
C PRO A 427 16.19 1.45 2.77
N THR A 428 17.19 0.60 2.52
CA THR A 428 18.37 0.98 1.72
C THR A 428 18.06 1.20 0.23
N THR A 429 17.00 0.57 -0.30
CA THR A 429 16.68 0.58 -1.74
C THR A 429 15.31 1.14 -2.06
N GLY A 430 14.40 1.22 -1.08
CA GLY A 430 12.98 1.51 -1.29
C GLY A 430 12.22 0.44 -2.07
N LEU A 431 12.79 -0.74 -2.28
CA LEU A 431 12.09 -1.86 -2.90
C LEU A 431 11.13 -2.51 -1.90
N ALA A 432 10.00 -3.03 -2.40
CA ALA A 432 9.03 -3.72 -1.57
C ALA A 432 8.48 -4.97 -2.28
N MET A 433 8.19 -5.99 -1.49
CA MET A 433 7.36 -7.13 -1.87
C MET A 433 6.44 -7.46 -0.70
N TRP A 434 5.28 -8.06 -0.93
CA TRP A 434 4.43 -8.52 0.17
C TRP A 434 5.13 -9.52 1.09
N ARG A 435 4.85 -9.36 2.39
CA ARG A 435 5.22 -10.31 3.43
C ARG A 435 4.00 -11.15 3.82
N SER A 436 2.91 -10.47 4.14
CA SER A 436 1.64 -11.09 4.51
C SER A 436 0.46 -10.25 4.04
N VAL A 437 -0.63 -10.92 3.71
CA VAL A 437 -1.91 -10.30 3.31
C VAL A 437 -3.03 -10.98 4.08
N ILE A 438 -3.97 -10.19 4.59
CA ILE A 438 -5.15 -10.65 5.30
C ILE A 438 -6.39 -10.20 4.53
N ILE A 439 -7.25 -11.17 4.21
CA ILE A 439 -8.48 -10.95 3.43
C ILE A 439 -9.67 -11.56 4.17
N PRO A 440 -10.26 -10.84 5.14
CA PRO A 440 -11.46 -11.24 5.85
C PRO A 440 -12.72 -11.04 5.00
N ASN A 441 -13.66 -11.97 5.10
CA ASN A 441 -15.04 -11.82 4.68
C ASN A 441 -15.91 -11.65 5.94
N VAL A 442 -16.34 -10.43 6.21
CA VAL A 442 -17.02 -10.09 7.47
C VAL A 442 -18.45 -10.63 7.57
N ILE A 443 -19.04 -11.04 6.44
CA ILE A 443 -20.39 -11.62 6.41
C ILE A 443 -20.35 -13.09 6.85
N SER A 444 -19.46 -13.88 6.24
CA SER A 444 -19.32 -15.32 6.55
C SER A 444 -18.36 -15.59 7.72
N GLN A 445 -17.60 -14.58 8.14
CA GLN A 445 -16.45 -14.68 9.06
C GLN A 445 -15.38 -15.66 8.55
N ARG A 446 -15.37 -15.99 7.26
CA ARG A 446 -14.26 -16.71 6.64
C ARG A 446 -13.15 -15.71 6.34
N HIS A 447 -11.91 -16.17 6.24
CA HIS A 447 -10.78 -15.31 5.89
C HIS A 447 -9.73 -16.07 5.12
N THR A 448 -8.89 -15.33 4.42
CA THR A 448 -7.66 -15.84 3.80
C THR A 448 -6.46 -15.11 4.36
N ILE A 449 -5.43 -15.86 4.75
CA ILE A 449 -4.11 -15.30 5.06
C ILE A 449 -3.16 -15.80 3.97
N LEU A 450 -2.47 -14.85 3.35
CA LEU A 450 -1.33 -15.14 2.49
C LEU A 450 -0.06 -14.85 3.26
N SER A 451 0.91 -15.76 3.16
CA SER A 451 2.27 -15.56 3.64
C SER A 451 3.21 -15.76 2.47
N GLN A 452 4.04 -14.75 2.21
CA GLN A 452 4.91 -14.71 1.04
C GLN A 452 6.37 -14.67 1.47
N THR A 453 7.18 -15.51 0.81
CA THR A 453 8.63 -15.48 0.93
C THR A 453 9.21 -14.85 -0.32
N SER A 454 9.74 -13.64 -0.15
CA SER A 454 10.42 -12.88 -1.22
C SER A 454 11.76 -13.56 -1.57
N ASP A 455 11.97 -13.85 -2.84
CA ASP A 455 13.20 -14.47 -3.35
C ASP A 455 14.04 -13.42 -4.11
N TRP A 456 14.62 -12.48 -3.37
CA TRP A 456 15.34 -11.33 -3.91
C TRP A 456 16.49 -11.72 -4.86
N ASP A 457 17.17 -12.84 -4.58
CA ASP A 457 18.27 -13.34 -5.41
C ASP A 457 17.79 -13.83 -6.78
N LYS A 458 16.60 -14.43 -6.87
CA LYS A 458 16.05 -14.90 -8.16
C LYS A 458 15.32 -13.84 -8.94
N VAL A 459 15.01 -12.68 -8.36
CA VAL A 459 14.38 -11.57 -9.09
C VAL A 459 15.22 -11.22 -10.34
N ASP A 460 16.54 -11.32 -10.29
CA ASP A 460 17.44 -11.07 -11.43
C ASP A 460 17.37 -12.13 -12.54
N GLN A 461 16.80 -13.30 -12.25
CA GLN A 461 16.60 -14.39 -13.20
C GLN A 461 15.23 -14.30 -13.90
N MET A 462 14.47 -13.23 -13.68
CA MET A 462 13.13 -13.06 -14.23
C MET A 462 13.16 -12.97 -15.77
N ASP A 463 12.51 -13.92 -16.42
CA ASP A 463 12.44 -14.04 -17.86
C ASP A 463 10.98 -14.10 -18.37
N ASN A 464 10.78 -13.82 -19.66
CA ASN A 464 9.45 -13.69 -20.26
C ASN A 464 8.66 -15.01 -20.29
N SER A 465 9.28 -16.18 -20.11
CA SER A 465 8.58 -17.48 -20.04
C SER A 465 7.71 -17.61 -18.78
N LEU A 466 7.99 -16.84 -17.73
CA LEU A 466 7.17 -16.80 -16.52
C LEU A 466 5.80 -16.15 -16.77
N PHE A 467 5.67 -15.40 -17.87
CA PHE A 467 4.45 -14.70 -18.28
C PHE A 467 3.87 -15.29 -19.59
N ASP A 468 4.17 -16.56 -19.84
CA ASP A 468 3.58 -17.38 -20.90
C ASP A 468 3.03 -18.66 -20.27
N VAL A 469 1.70 -18.82 -20.27
CA VAL A 469 1.03 -19.92 -19.57
C VAL A 469 1.46 -21.30 -20.08
N ASP A 470 1.78 -21.42 -21.37
CA ASP A 470 2.14 -22.71 -21.97
C ASP A 470 3.57 -23.11 -21.59
N LYS A 471 4.45 -22.14 -21.29
CA LYS A 471 5.79 -22.39 -20.73
C LYS A 471 5.75 -22.54 -19.21
N LEU A 472 4.93 -21.74 -18.53
CA LEU A 472 4.82 -21.73 -17.07
C LEU A 472 4.34 -23.09 -16.54
N ARG A 473 3.33 -23.70 -17.18
CA ARG A 473 2.79 -25.01 -16.76
C ARG A 473 3.82 -26.15 -16.83
N ASP A 474 4.88 -25.98 -17.62
CA ASP A 474 5.93 -26.99 -17.81
C ASP A 474 7.05 -26.86 -16.75
N ARG A 475 7.02 -25.83 -15.89
CA ARG A 475 7.93 -25.66 -14.73
C ARG A 475 7.55 -26.49 -13.50
N ARG A 476 6.64 -27.46 -13.65
CA ARG A 476 5.95 -28.21 -12.58
C ARG A 476 6.74 -29.33 -11.89
#